data_AF-A0A1I3HTR7-F1
#
_entry.id   AF-A0A1I3HTR7-F1
#
_cell.length_a   1.000
_cell.length_b   1.000
_cell.length_c   1.000
_cell.angle_alpha   90.00
_cell.angle_beta   90.00
_cell.angle_gamma   90.00
#
_symmetry.space_group_name_H-M   'P 1'
#
loop_
_entity.id
_entity.type
_entity.pdbx_description
1 polymer ?
#
loop_
_entity_poly.entity_id
_entity_poly.type
_entity_poly.pdbx_seq_one_letter_code
_entity_poly.pdbx_strand_id
1 'polypeptide(L)'
;MRDGRHGPRGPHDHRDHRGHRGPEHDERGKHRFQSAQTFRRGRAIAFLERLQVRRSTLLRQLNQPEYDAIKPIISGELKATDAIIQEFIHTFELLEAEPAKDPASKPEQGGESAGSDPEGG
;
A
#
# COMPACT_ATOMS: atom_id res chain seq x y z
N MET A 1 -0.68 36.41 65.86
CA MET A 1 -1.54 37.62 65.83
C MET A 1 -1.26 38.41 64.55
N ARG A 2 -2.11 38.29 63.51
CA ARG A 2 -2.56 39.40 62.65
C ARG A 2 -3.69 38.88 61.74
N ASP A 3 -4.93 39.10 62.17
CA ASP A 3 -6.11 39.07 61.31
C ASP A 3 -6.08 40.26 60.35
N GLY A 4 -6.58 40.06 59.13
CA GLY A 4 -6.81 41.10 58.14
C GLY A 4 -7.65 40.57 56.99
N ARG A 5 -8.95 40.44 57.22
CA ARG A 5 -9.97 39.90 56.31
C ARG A 5 -10.33 40.90 55.21
N HIS A 6 -10.44 40.42 53.98
CA HIS A 6 -11.47 40.87 53.04
C HIS A 6 -12.03 39.65 52.32
N GLY A 7 -13.28 39.31 52.58
CA GLY A 7 -14.14 38.58 51.65
C GLY A 7 -15.32 39.49 51.26
N PRO A 8 -16.38 38.99 50.62
CA PRO A 8 -16.43 38.13 49.43
C PRO A 8 -17.30 38.79 48.33
N ARG A 9 -17.05 38.51 47.05
CA ARG A 9 -18.04 38.75 45.97
C ARG A 9 -18.05 37.62 44.97
N GLY A 10 -18.98 36.69 45.20
CA GLY A 10 -19.98 36.26 44.20
C GLY A 10 -19.54 35.29 43.09
N PRO A 11 -20.35 34.26 42.79
CA PRO A 11 -20.04 33.22 41.81
C PRO A 11 -20.45 33.66 40.40
N HIS A 12 -19.55 33.59 39.43
CA HIS A 12 -19.97 33.61 38.02
C HIS A 12 -20.42 32.21 37.61
N ASP A 13 -21.71 31.96 37.89
CA ASP A 13 -22.53 30.95 37.25
C ASP A 13 -22.80 31.42 35.81
N HIS A 14 -21.95 31.01 34.86
CA HIS A 14 -22.34 30.99 33.45
C HIS A 14 -22.83 29.58 33.11
N ARG A 15 -24.14 29.44 33.32
CA ARG A 15 -24.99 28.41 32.75
C ARG A 15 -24.87 28.34 31.23
N ASP A 16 -24.91 27.09 30.77
CA ASP A 16 -25.56 26.66 29.54
C ASP A 16 -25.08 27.26 28.21
N HIS A 17 -23.95 26.74 27.73
CA HIS A 17 -23.82 26.41 26.31
C HIS A 17 -23.94 24.90 26.10
N ARG A 18 -25.18 24.40 26.18
CA ARG A 18 -25.61 23.30 25.34
C ARG A 18 -25.53 23.76 23.88
N GLY A 19 -24.75 23.07 23.06
CA GLY A 19 -24.80 23.22 21.62
C GLY A 19 -23.48 22.85 20.96
N HIS A 20 -23.43 21.62 20.43
CA HIS A 20 -22.45 21.10 19.47
C HIS A 20 -21.17 20.44 20.00
N ARG A 21 -21.33 19.34 20.77
CA ARG A 21 -20.54 18.13 20.46
C ARG A 21 -21.15 17.50 19.21
N GLY A 22 -20.77 18.00 18.04
CA GLY A 22 -20.95 17.25 16.80
C GLY A 22 -20.02 16.03 16.83
N PRO A 23 -20.40 14.91 16.19
CA PRO A 23 -19.49 13.79 16.04
C PRO A 23 -18.23 14.29 15.31
N GLU A 24 -17.09 13.99 15.92
CA GLU A 24 -15.77 14.07 15.29
C GLU A 24 -15.84 13.48 13.88
N HIS A 25 -15.74 14.34 12.86
CA HIS A 25 -15.43 13.88 11.51
C HIS A 25 -13.94 13.54 11.47
N ASP A 26 -13.66 12.29 11.81
CA ASP A 26 -12.39 11.57 11.75
C ASP A 26 -11.94 11.31 10.29
N GLU A 27 -11.98 12.35 9.44
CA GLU A 27 -11.59 12.23 8.02
C GLU A 27 -10.10 12.52 7.80
N ARG A 28 -9.44 13.23 8.73
CA ARG A 28 -7.97 13.42 8.70
C ARG A 28 -7.18 12.20 9.17
N GLY A 29 -7.83 11.22 9.80
CA GLY A 29 -7.22 9.93 10.16
C GLY A 29 -7.12 9.01 8.95
N LYS A 30 -8.18 8.92 8.14
CA LYS A 30 -8.26 7.99 6.99
C LYS A 30 -7.17 8.21 5.95
N HIS A 31 -6.84 9.46 5.60
CA HIS A 31 -5.81 9.77 4.60
C HIS A 31 -4.38 9.42 5.06
N ARG A 32 -4.09 9.51 6.38
CA ARG A 32 -2.80 9.08 6.95
C ARG A 32 -2.68 7.56 7.04
N PHE A 33 -3.78 6.88 7.36
CA PHE A 33 -3.82 5.42 7.38
C PHE A 33 -3.62 4.83 5.98
N GLN A 34 -4.28 5.38 4.95
CA GLN A 34 -4.12 4.93 3.57
C GLN A 34 -2.70 5.17 3.03
N SER A 35 -2.11 6.33 3.29
CA SER A 35 -0.72 6.62 2.86
C SER A 35 0.32 5.78 3.60
N ALA A 36 0.10 5.48 4.88
CA ALA A 36 0.95 4.55 5.63
C ALA A 36 0.83 3.11 5.09
N GLN A 37 -0.38 2.70 4.67
CA GLN A 37 -0.62 1.38 4.07
C GLN A 37 0.07 1.25 2.70
N THR A 38 0.01 2.26 1.84
CA THR A 38 0.71 2.23 0.54
C THR A 38 2.23 2.25 0.69
N PHE A 39 2.76 3.00 1.67
CA PHE A 39 4.19 2.97 1.98
C PHE A 39 4.65 1.59 2.46
N ARG A 40 3.92 0.97 3.40
CA ARG A 40 4.23 -0.38 3.90
C ARG A 40 4.17 -1.40 2.77
N ARG A 41 3.14 -1.33 1.92
CA ARG A 41 3.00 -2.19 0.74
C ARG A 41 4.16 -2.01 -0.24
N GLY A 42 4.52 -0.77 -0.57
CA GLY A 42 5.66 -0.47 -1.46
C GLY A 42 6.98 -1.01 -0.91
N ARG A 43 7.20 -0.91 0.41
CA ARG A 43 8.37 -1.50 1.07
C ARG A 43 8.35 -3.03 1.06
N ALA A 44 7.19 -3.66 1.21
CA ALA A 44 7.04 -5.11 1.12
C ALA A 44 7.35 -5.62 -0.30
N ILE A 45 6.83 -4.95 -1.34
CA ILE A 45 7.13 -5.29 -2.73
C ILE A 45 8.65 -5.16 -3.01
N ALA A 46 9.26 -4.04 -2.63
CA ALA A 46 10.70 -3.84 -2.82
C ALA A 46 11.58 -4.84 -2.04
N PHE A 47 11.05 -5.42 -0.95
CA PHE A 47 11.74 -6.51 -0.24
C PHE A 47 11.57 -7.85 -0.96
N LEU A 48 10.35 -8.15 -1.42
CA LEU A 48 10.06 -9.33 -2.23
C LEU A 48 10.91 -9.37 -3.51
N GLU A 49 11.08 -8.25 -4.19
CA GLU A 49 11.97 -8.13 -5.36
C GLU A 49 13.41 -8.54 -5.03
N ARG A 50 13.95 -8.13 -3.87
CA ARG A 50 15.30 -8.54 -3.43
C ARG A 50 15.38 -10.05 -3.20
N LEU A 51 14.35 -10.66 -2.62
CA LEU A 51 14.30 -12.11 -2.44
C LEU A 51 14.27 -12.83 -3.79
N GLN A 52 13.53 -12.32 -4.78
CA GLN A 52 13.52 -12.87 -6.14
C GLN A 52 14.89 -12.77 -6.82
N VAL A 53 15.61 -11.66 -6.63
CA VAL A 53 17.00 -11.52 -7.11
C VAL A 53 17.92 -12.56 -6.46
N ARG A 54 17.82 -12.75 -5.14
CA ARG A 54 18.60 -13.79 -4.43
C ARG A 54 18.28 -15.19 -4.95
N ARG A 55 16.99 -15.53 -5.08
CA ARG A 55 16.50 -16.79 -5.64
C ARG A 55 17.09 -17.06 -7.03
N SER A 56 17.00 -16.08 -7.93
CA SER A 56 17.55 -16.21 -9.29
C SER A 56 19.07 -16.40 -9.30
N THR A 57 19.78 -15.78 -8.35
CA THR A 57 21.22 -15.94 -8.20
C THR A 57 21.60 -17.34 -7.75
N LEU A 58 20.90 -17.88 -6.74
CA LEU A 58 21.11 -19.26 -6.26
C LEU A 58 20.83 -20.28 -7.38
N LEU A 59 19.75 -20.08 -8.14
CA LEU A 59 19.44 -20.91 -9.32
C LEU A 59 20.57 -20.87 -10.36
N ARG A 60 21.14 -19.69 -10.66
CA ARG A 60 22.28 -19.59 -11.58
C ARG A 60 23.52 -20.31 -11.05
N GLN A 61 23.78 -20.23 -9.75
CA GLN A 61 24.93 -20.92 -9.14
C GLN A 61 24.79 -22.45 -9.20
N LEU A 62 23.57 -22.99 -9.04
CA LEU A 62 23.33 -24.43 -9.19
C LEU A 62 23.65 -24.97 -10.60
N ASN A 63 23.63 -24.11 -11.62
CA ASN A 63 23.94 -24.48 -12.99
C ASN A 63 25.42 -24.31 -13.35
N GLN A 64 26.24 -23.81 -12.43
CA GLN A 64 27.65 -23.51 -12.65
C GLN A 64 28.53 -24.63 -12.05
N PRO A 65 29.46 -25.22 -12.83
CA PRO A 65 30.28 -26.34 -12.37
C PRO A 65 31.23 -25.95 -11.23
N GLU A 66 31.60 -24.67 -11.11
CA GLU A 66 32.45 -24.17 -10.04
C GLU A 66 31.84 -24.37 -8.64
N TYR A 67 30.53 -24.59 -8.57
CA TYR A 67 29.78 -24.76 -7.33
C TYR A 67 29.42 -26.22 -7.01
N ASP A 68 29.88 -27.21 -7.80
CA ASP A 68 29.50 -28.62 -7.64
C ASP A 68 29.74 -29.15 -6.22
N ALA A 69 30.88 -28.79 -5.62
CA ALA A 69 31.25 -29.21 -4.26
C ALA A 69 30.29 -28.68 -3.18
N ILE A 70 29.57 -27.58 -3.44
CA ILE A 70 28.67 -26.93 -2.48
C ILE A 70 27.20 -26.87 -2.95
N LYS A 71 26.85 -27.58 -4.03
CA LYS A 71 25.46 -27.71 -4.52
C LYS A 71 24.44 -28.06 -3.43
N PRO A 72 24.72 -28.97 -2.47
CA PRO A 72 23.77 -29.26 -1.39
C PRO A 72 23.47 -28.05 -0.51
N ILE A 73 24.47 -27.22 -0.24
CA ILE A 73 24.34 -25.99 0.56
C ILE A 73 23.50 -24.96 -0.20
N ILE A 74 23.83 -24.70 -1.46
CA ILE A 74 23.09 -23.75 -2.31
C ILE A 74 21.64 -24.20 -2.50
N SER A 75 21.41 -25.51 -2.65
CA SER A 75 20.06 -26.08 -2.73
C SER A 75 19.27 -25.87 -1.44
N GLY A 76 19.93 -26.00 -0.27
CA GLY A 76 19.32 -25.69 1.02
C GLY A 76 18.98 -24.22 1.17
N GLU A 77 19.89 -23.32 0.80
CA GLU A 77 19.65 -21.87 0.81
C GLU A 77 18.53 -21.45 -0.13
N LEU A 78 18.45 -22.05 -1.33
CA LEU A 78 17.38 -21.81 -2.28
C LEU A 78 16.03 -22.20 -1.69
N LYS A 79 15.93 -23.40 -1.08
CA LYS A 79 14.70 -23.85 -0.40
C LYS A 79 14.29 -22.90 0.73
N ALA A 80 15.24 -22.45 1.54
CA ALA A 80 14.96 -21.49 2.61
C ALA A 80 14.47 -20.15 2.05
N THR A 81 15.10 -19.67 0.96
CA THR A 81 14.68 -18.44 0.28
C THR A 81 13.27 -18.57 -0.29
N ASP A 82 12.95 -19.70 -0.91
CA ASP A 82 11.61 -19.99 -1.45
C ASP A 82 10.55 -20.02 -0.33
N ALA A 83 10.85 -20.65 0.81
CA ALA A 83 9.95 -20.67 1.97
C ALA A 83 9.68 -19.25 2.50
N ILE A 84 10.73 -18.44 2.68
CA ILE A 84 10.58 -17.04 3.12
C ILE A 84 9.75 -16.23 2.11
N ILE A 85 9.94 -16.43 0.81
CA ILE A 85 9.13 -15.75 -0.21
C ILE A 85 7.65 -16.09 -0.04
N GLN A 86 7.32 -17.38 0.12
CA GLN A 86 5.93 -17.82 0.28
C GLN A 86 5.30 -17.27 1.57
N GLU A 87 6.00 -17.40 2.70
CA GLU A 87 5.56 -16.85 3.98
C GLU A 87 5.38 -15.33 3.93
N PHE A 88 6.29 -14.62 3.27
CA PHE A 88 6.23 -13.17 3.14
C PHE A 88 5.05 -12.73 2.27
N ILE A 89 4.84 -13.40 1.13
CA ILE A 89 3.68 -13.12 0.26
C ILE A 89 2.37 -13.32 1.03
N HIS A 90 2.26 -14.42 1.79
CA HIS A 90 1.08 -14.72 2.59
C HIS A 90 0.87 -13.69 3.71
N THR A 91 1.93 -13.39 4.47
CA THR A 91 1.89 -12.46 5.62
C THR A 91 1.48 -11.05 5.21
N PHE A 92 1.86 -10.62 4.01
CA PHE A 92 1.57 -9.27 3.51
C PHE A 92 0.45 -9.25 2.45
N GLU A 93 -0.26 -10.37 2.24
CA GLU A 93 -1.39 -10.50 1.31
C GLU A 93 -1.07 -9.95 -0.11
N LEU A 94 0.17 -10.16 -0.57
CA LEU A 94 0.68 -9.46 -1.76
C LEU A 94 0.05 -9.93 -3.08
N LEU A 95 -0.65 -11.07 -3.08
CA LEU A 95 -1.30 -11.66 -4.27
C LEU A 95 -2.64 -11.01 -4.61
N GLU A 96 -3.32 -10.36 -3.66
CA GLU A 96 -4.69 -9.85 -3.87
C GLU A 96 -4.72 -8.43 -4.47
N ALA A 97 -3.56 -7.79 -4.63
CA ALA A 97 -3.48 -6.36 -4.92
C ALA A 97 -2.77 -6.04 -6.25
N GLU A 98 -2.84 -6.89 -7.28
CA GLU A 98 -2.71 -6.36 -8.64
C GLU A 98 -3.78 -5.26 -8.77
N PRO A 99 -3.41 -3.97 -8.89
CA PRO A 99 -4.42 -2.95 -9.12
C PRO A 99 -5.09 -3.38 -10.42
N ALA A 100 -6.40 -3.67 -10.35
CA ALA A 100 -7.21 -3.88 -11.53
C ALA A 100 -6.84 -2.77 -12.51
N LYS A 101 -6.18 -3.13 -13.60
CA LYS A 101 -6.02 -2.25 -14.74
C LYS A 101 -7.44 -1.89 -15.13
N ASP A 102 -7.90 -0.70 -14.76
CA ASP A 102 -9.17 -0.16 -15.22
C ASP A 102 -9.20 -0.29 -16.75
N PRO A 103 -10.10 -1.10 -17.34
CA PRO A 103 -10.30 -1.10 -18.78
C PRO A 103 -11.19 0.10 -19.13
N ALA A 104 -10.70 1.31 -18.89
CA ALA A 104 -11.41 2.55 -19.18
C ALA A 104 -10.70 3.34 -20.27
N SER A 105 -10.61 2.74 -21.45
CA SER A 105 -10.56 3.49 -22.70
C SER A 105 -11.25 2.66 -23.77
N LYS A 106 -12.60 2.76 -23.81
CA LYS A 106 -13.39 2.39 -24.98
C LYS A 106 -12.87 3.22 -26.17
N PRO A 107 -12.55 2.63 -27.33
CA PRO A 107 -12.51 3.41 -28.55
C PRO A 107 -13.95 3.79 -28.90
N GLU A 108 -14.24 5.08 -28.93
CA GLU A 108 -15.48 5.60 -29.49
C GLU A 108 -15.57 5.19 -30.96
N GLN A 109 -16.59 4.40 -31.29
CA GLN A 109 -17.13 4.31 -32.63
C GLN A 109 -17.94 5.59 -32.87
N GLY A 110 -17.33 6.56 -33.56
CA GLY A 110 -18.05 7.61 -34.27
C GLY A 110 -18.24 7.15 -35.70
N GLY A 111 -19.39 6.56 -36.00
CA GLY A 111 -19.87 6.43 -37.37
C GLY A 111 -20.63 7.70 -37.73
N GLU A 112 -20.30 8.31 -38.86
CA GLU A 112 -21.21 9.20 -39.57
C GLU A 112 -20.88 9.19 -41.07
N SER A 113 -21.95 9.07 -41.83
CA SER A 113 -22.07 8.65 -43.21
C SER A 113 -21.89 9.77 -44.24
N ALA A 114 -21.76 9.32 -45.50
CA ALA A 114 -22.24 9.92 -46.75
C ALA A 114 -21.19 10.57 -47.66
N GLY A 115 -21.13 10.06 -48.89
CA GLY A 115 -20.32 10.60 -49.98
C GLY A 115 -20.19 9.61 -51.13
N SER A 116 -21.28 9.45 -51.87
CA SER A 116 -21.41 8.75 -53.16
C SER A 116 -20.32 9.09 -54.20
N ASP A 117 -19.80 8.05 -54.89
CA ASP A 117 -19.53 7.85 -56.34
C ASP A 117 -19.31 9.05 -57.31
N PRO A 118 -18.73 8.89 -58.54
CA PRO A 118 -18.13 7.71 -59.20
C PRO A 118 -16.85 7.98 -60.07
N GLU A 119 -16.39 6.90 -60.72
CA GLU A 119 -15.83 6.79 -62.09
C GLU A 119 -14.42 7.32 -62.48
N GLY A 120 -13.64 6.40 -63.07
CA GLY A 120 -13.28 6.48 -64.50
C GLY A 120 -11.86 6.93 -64.86
N GLY A 121 -11.11 6.06 -65.57
CA GLY A 121 -9.92 6.43 -66.34
C GLY A 121 -8.76 5.45 -66.26
#